data_AF-A0A931E0F1-F1
#
_entry.id   AF-A0A931E0F1-F1
#
_cell.length_a   1.000
_cell.length_b   1.000
_cell.length_c   1.000
_cell.angle_alpha   90.00
_cell.angle_beta   90.00
_cell.angle_gamma   90.00
#
_symmetry.space_group_name_H-M   'P 1'
#
loop_
_entity.id
_entity.type
_entity.pdbx_description
1 polymer ?
#
loop_
_entity_poly.entity_id
_entity_poly.type
_entity_poly.pdbx_seq_one_letter_code
_entity_poly.pdbx_strand_id
1 'polypeptide(L)'
;MKYLVVTVLVLLSLTIHAQNPSAARPGFFTLPTPPIVNKDSTVTFRLRAPYAAQVMLSLNGQTQPMQQDTKGLWSTTSKALLPDIYAYNFLVDSFSVTDPSNPLAKFGYNGNGQSLVVLPANPPNSWDIQHVPHGAVTRHLFHSTVIGDDRDYYVYTPPGYNAAGKDVYPVLYLLHGIGDDARAWTQIGFANIILDNLIAQGKIKPMIMVNTLGYGVPETMIGEGSFEKYTQSLVTEIMPAIEKNYRAAADSRLRAIAGLSMGGAEAVFAGLNNTDKFSWIGGFSSAFVMYRGAGRSGTPIVNKKITDEDVYVYTFPSLGNTINEQVKLLWISCGKSDFLLFSNKDFTKWLDKAKVNYKYTETAGAHTWMVWRRNLEAFAQLLFR
;
A
#
# COMPACT_ATOMS: atom_id res chain seq x y z
N MET A 1 22.78 43.91 89.17
CA MET A 1 22.23 42.60 89.55
C MET A 1 21.48 42.06 88.33
N LYS A 2 22.01 40.98 87.75
CA LYS A 2 21.56 40.11 86.63
C LYS A 2 20.29 40.50 85.85
N TYR A 3 20.45 40.80 84.56
CA TYR A 3 19.41 40.61 83.54
C TYR A 3 19.78 39.42 82.65
N LEU A 4 18.80 38.53 82.48
CA LEU A 4 18.82 37.31 81.69
C LEU A 4 18.63 37.68 80.21
N VAL A 5 19.60 37.36 79.34
CA VAL A 5 19.44 37.47 77.88
C VAL A 5 19.39 36.06 77.31
N VAL A 6 18.25 35.71 76.74
CA VAL A 6 18.00 34.46 76.02
C VAL A 6 18.61 34.55 74.63
N THR A 7 19.63 33.76 74.36
CA THR A 7 20.23 33.63 73.02
C THR A 7 19.48 32.55 72.24
N VAL A 8 18.74 32.96 71.21
CA VAL A 8 18.15 32.06 70.20
C VAL A 8 19.24 31.72 69.18
N LEU A 9 19.62 30.45 69.07
CA LEU A 9 20.47 29.94 68.00
C LEU A 9 19.63 29.75 66.73
N VAL A 10 19.89 30.55 65.69
CA VAL A 10 19.39 30.31 64.34
C VAL A 10 20.46 29.55 63.56
N LEU A 11 20.17 28.28 63.24
CA LEU A 11 20.95 27.48 62.31
C LEU A 11 20.65 27.92 60.87
N LEU A 12 21.58 28.64 60.24
CA LEU A 12 21.58 28.88 58.79
C LEU A 12 22.17 27.65 58.08
N SER A 13 21.33 26.90 57.37
CA SER A 13 21.76 25.90 56.40
C SER A 13 22.20 26.60 55.11
N LEU A 14 23.51 26.61 54.86
CA LEU A 14 24.08 26.99 53.56
C LEU A 14 23.82 25.85 52.56
N THR A 15 22.83 26.03 51.69
CA THR A 15 22.66 25.18 50.50
C THR A 15 23.65 25.61 49.43
N ILE A 16 24.77 24.89 49.33
CA ILE A 16 25.69 24.99 48.19
C ILE A 16 24.94 24.49 46.96
N HIS A 17 24.50 25.41 46.11
CA HIS A 17 24.03 25.08 44.78
C HIS A 17 25.26 24.77 43.91
N ALA A 18 25.59 23.49 43.75
CA ALA A 18 26.46 23.08 42.66
C ALA A 18 25.79 23.47 41.34
N GLN A 19 26.32 24.48 40.66
CA GLN A 19 25.96 24.73 39.27
C GLN A 19 26.42 23.52 38.47
N ASN A 20 25.48 22.68 38.05
CA ASN A 20 25.75 21.68 37.02
C ASN A 20 26.36 22.44 35.83
N PRO A 21 27.56 22.05 35.33
CA PRO A 21 28.09 22.66 34.13
C PRO A 21 27.02 22.51 33.05
N SER A 22 26.51 23.65 32.56
CA SER A 22 25.58 23.66 31.43
C SER A 22 26.30 22.97 30.29
N ALA A 23 25.90 21.74 29.98
CA ALA A 23 26.33 21.07 28.77
C ALA A 23 25.99 22.02 27.62
N ALA A 24 27.02 22.55 26.96
CA ALA A 24 26.86 23.45 25.84
C ALA A 24 25.84 22.82 24.88
N ARG A 25 24.68 23.47 24.71
CA ARG A 25 23.67 23.01 23.76
C ARG A 25 24.36 22.95 22.40
N PRO A 26 24.45 21.78 21.74
CA PRO A 26 24.96 21.71 20.38
C PRO A 26 24.13 22.69 19.54
N GLY A 27 24.83 23.59 18.83
CA GLY A 27 24.22 24.59 17.97
C GLY A 27 23.27 23.97 16.94
N PHE A 28 22.39 24.82 16.40
CA PHE A 28 21.39 24.56 15.35
C PHE A 28 21.44 23.17 14.72
N PHE A 29 20.37 22.38 14.93
CA PHE A 29 20.17 21.05 14.36
C PHE A 29 20.58 21.01 12.88
N THR A 30 21.77 20.49 12.57
CA THR A 30 22.00 19.89 11.25
C THR A 30 21.13 18.65 11.23
N LEU A 31 19.93 18.78 10.66
CA LEU A 31 19.08 17.62 10.38
C LEU A 31 19.92 16.64 9.55
N PRO A 32 19.89 15.33 9.86
CA PRO A 32 20.51 14.35 8.98
C PRO A 32 19.99 14.55 7.55
N THR A 33 20.81 14.23 6.55
CA THR A 33 20.35 14.24 5.16
C THR A 33 19.51 12.98 4.88
N PRO A 34 18.54 13.04 3.96
CA PRO A 34 17.88 11.85 3.44
C PRO A 34 18.89 10.76 3.02
N PRO A 35 18.45 9.50 2.86
CA PRO A 35 19.31 8.42 2.40
C PRO A 35 20.03 8.78 1.10
N ILE A 36 21.33 8.48 1.03
CA ILE A 36 22.15 8.76 -0.14
C ILE A 36 22.23 7.49 -0.98
N VAL A 37 21.72 7.55 -2.21
CA VAL A 37 21.95 6.52 -3.24
C VAL A 37 23.34 6.75 -3.83
N ASN A 38 24.25 5.81 -3.61
CA ASN A 38 25.63 5.87 -4.09
C ASN A 38 25.75 5.39 -5.54
N LYS A 39 26.87 5.71 -6.20
CA LYS A 39 27.13 5.33 -7.61
C LYS A 39 27.24 3.83 -7.85
N ASP A 40 27.54 3.05 -6.81
CA ASP A 40 27.64 1.58 -6.83
C ASP A 40 26.33 0.88 -6.45
N SER A 41 25.21 1.63 -6.49
CA SER A 41 23.86 1.17 -6.12
C SER A 41 23.69 0.75 -4.66
N THR A 42 24.65 1.08 -3.78
CA THR A 42 24.42 0.99 -2.34
C THR A 42 23.66 2.22 -1.83
N VAL A 43 23.00 2.11 -0.68
CA VAL A 43 22.32 3.23 -0.04
C VAL A 43 22.85 3.44 1.36
N THR A 44 23.28 4.67 1.67
CA THR A 44 23.73 5.06 3.01
C THR A 44 22.59 5.71 3.77
N PHE A 45 22.25 5.14 4.92
CA PHE A 45 21.21 5.60 5.83
C PHE A 45 21.85 6.22 7.07
N ARG A 46 21.24 7.30 7.59
CA ARG A 46 21.75 8.00 8.78
C ARG A 46 20.61 8.42 9.69
N LEU A 47 20.83 8.30 11.01
CA LEU A 47 19.90 8.78 12.02
C LEU A 47 20.68 9.38 13.18
N ARG A 48 20.31 10.60 13.61
CA ARG A 48 20.89 11.20 14.81
C ARG A 48 20.10 10.75 16.05
N ALA A 49 20.71 9.90 16.87
CA ALA A 49 20.11 9.36 18.09
C ALA A 49 21.20 9.19 19.17
N PRO A 50 21.70 10.29 19.77
CA PRO A 50 22.91 10.28 20.60
C PRO A 50 22.79 9.45 21.88
N TYR A 51 21.57 9.23 22.37
CA TYR A 51 21.29 8.50 23.61
C TYR A 51 20.75 7.08 23.39
N ALA A 52 20.58 6.65 22.14
CA ALA A 52 20.14 5.29 21.85
C ALA A 52 21.23 4.29 22.24
N ALA A 53 20.85 3.14 22.80
CA ALA A 53 21.79 2.06 23.06
C ALA A 53 22.08 1.25 21.79
N GLN A 54 21.07 1.10 20.93
CA GLN A 54 21.18 0.40 19.65
C GLN A 54 20.30 1.06 18.59
N VAL A 55 20.82 1.16 17.37
CA VAL A 55 20.02 1.47 16.18
C VAL A 55 20.26 0.42 15.11
N MET A 56 19.17 -0.13 14.57
CA MET A 56 19.16 -1.01 13.40
C MET A 56 18.45 -0.32 12.23
N LEU A 57 18.89 -0.59 11.01
CA LEU A 57 18.11 -0.34 9.80
C LEU A 57 17.22 -1.58 9.54
N SER A 58 15.92 -1.39 9.36
CA SER A 58 15.02 -2.40 8.78
C SER A 58 14.70 -2.00 7.34
N LEU A 59 15.25 -2.71 6.36
CA LEU A 59 15.08 -2.45 4.92
C LEU A 59 14.31 -3.61 4.29
N ASN A 60 13.09 -3.36 3.81
CA ASN A 60 12.15 -4.39 3.34
C ASN A 60 12.02 -5.59 4.30
N GLY A 61 12.02 -5.30 5.62
CA GLY A 61 11.88 -6.31 6.68
C GLY A 61 13.18 -7.04 7.07
N GLN A 62 14.29 -6.80 6.37
CA GLN A 62 15.60 -7.32 6.74
C GLN A 62 16.34 -6.31 7.62
N THR A 63 16.90 -6.76 8.75
CA THR A 63 17.56 -5.87 9.70
C THR A 63 19.08 -5.87 9.55
N GLN A 64 19.70 -4.72 9.73
CA GLN A 64 21.15 -4.52 9.69
C GLN A 64 21.56 -3.53 10.80
N PRO A 65 22.60 -3.82 11.60
CA PRO A 65 23.06 -2.90 12.63
C PRO A 65 23.64 -1.60 12.03
N MET A 66 23.46 -0.51 12.76
CA MET A 66 24.09 0.78 12.47
C MET A 66 25.23 1.04 13.44
N GLN A 67 26.21 1.83 13.02
CA GLN A 67 27.36 2.22 13.83
C GLN A 67 27.22 3.69 14.24
N GLN A 68 27.41 3.97 15.52
CA GLN A 68 27.37 5.33 16.06
C GLN A 68 28.76 5.98 16.00
N ASP A 69 28.82 7.24 15.56
CA ASP A 69 30.03 8.06 15.66
C ASP A 69 30.11 8.81 17.00
N THR A 70 31.22 9.54 17.21
CA THR A 70 31.45 10.33 18.44
C THR A 70 30.48 11.50 18.64
N LYS A 71 29.66 11.83 17.64
CA LYS A 71 28.66 12.91 17.67
C LYS A 71 27.23 12.37 17.83
N GLY A 72 27.08 11.06 18.00
CA GLY A 72 25.79 10.40 18.17
C GLY A 72 25.01 10.19 16.87
N LEU A 73 25.69 10.25 15.72
CA LEU A 73 25.13 9.93 14.41
C LEU A 73 25.30 8.44 14.13
N TRP A 74 24.19 7.74 13.96
CA TRP A 74 24.17 6.34 13.53
C TRP A 74 24.19 6.27 12.02
N SER A 75 24.99 5.38 11.44
CA SER A 75 25.02 5.15 9.99
C SER A 75 25.21 3.69 9.62
N THR A 76 24.68 3.32 8.46
CA THR A 76 24.94 2.02 7.82
C THR A 76 24.76 2.15 6.31
N THR A 77 25.42 1.29 5.55
CA THR A 77 25.29 1.25 4.09
C THR A 77 24.78 -0.13 3.69
N SER A 78 23.74 -0.17 2.85
CA SER A 78 23.19 -1.43 2.35
C SER A 78 24.20 -2.15 1.46
N LYS A 79 23.93 -3.44 1.17
CA LYS A 79 24.48 -4.06 -0.05
C LYS A 79 23.96 -3.33 -1.29
N ALA A 80 24.60 -3.56 -2.44
CA ALA A 80 24.12 -3.03 -3.71
C ALA A 80 22.68 -3.50 -3.96
N LEU A 81 21.79 -2.55 -4.26
CA LEU A 81 20.37 -2.77 -4.51
C LEU A 81 20.10 -2.67 -6.02
N LEU A 82 19.04 -3.33 -6.46
CA LEU A 82 18.56 -3.16 -7.83
C LEU A 82 17.76 -1.85 -7.94
N PRO A 83 17.68 -1.24 -9.14
CA PRO A 83 16.79 -0.11 -9.36
C PRO A 83 15.33 -0.44 -9.06
N ASP A 84 14.80 0.13 -7.98
CA ASP A 84 13.43 -0.07 -7.52
C ASP A 84 13.09 0.86 -6.34
N ILE A 85 11.96 0.60 -5.67
CA ILE A 85 11.55 1.28 -4.44
C ILE A 85 11.71 0.34 -3.23
N TYR A 86 12.27 0.88 -2.16
CA TYR A 86 12.51 0.14 -0.93
C TYR A 86 11.89 0.87 0.26
N ALA A 87 11.09 0.15 1.04
CA ALA A 87 10.57 0.65 2.29
C ALA A 87 11.55 0.35 3.42
N TYR A 88 11.75 1.31 4.32
CA TYR A 88 12.62 1.14 5.46
C TYR A 88 12.13 1.91 6.68
N ASN A 89 12.60 1.45 7.85
CA ASN A 89 12.47 2.13 9.13
C ASN A 89 13.78 1.98 9.91
N PHE A 90 14.00 2.83 10.90
CA PHE A 90 14.99 2.61 11.94
C PHE A 90 14.35 1.88 13.11
N LEU A 91 15.07 0.97 13.75
CA LEU A 91 14.71 0.38 15.03
C LEU A 91 15.65 0.97 16.08
N VAL A 92 15.15 1.95 16.85
CA VAL A 92 15.89 2.62 17.92
C VAL A 92 15.50 1.98 19.24
N ASP A 93 16.41 1.23 19.86
CA ASP A 93 16.13 0.47 21.08
C ASP A 93 14.84 -0.39 20.94
N SER A 94 14.70 -1.04 19.78
CA SER A 94 13.53 -1.83 19.35
C SER A 94 12.27 -1.06 18.95
N PHE A 95 12.22 0.26 19.11
CA PHE A 95 11.12 1.09 18.63
C PHE A 95 11.29 1.42 17.15
N SER A 96 10.26 1.15 16.34
CA SER A 96 10.25 1.52 14.93
C SER A 96 10.02 3.02 14.75
N VAL A 97 10.94 3.68 14.05
CA VAL A 97 10.95 5.12 13.78
C VAL A 97 11.14 5.34 12.28
N THR A 98 10.28 6.16 11.67
CA THR A 98 10.47 6.64 10.30
C THR A 98 11.62 7.64 10.24
N ASP A 99 12.33 7.71 9.12
CA ASP A 99 13.41 8.67 8.93
C ASP A 99 12.88 10.12 8.95
N PRO A 100 13.20 10.91 9.99
CA PRO A 100 12.73 12.29 10.11
C PRO A 100 13.36 13.23 9.07
N SER A 101 14.43 12.79 8.39
CA SER A 101 15.08 13.55 7.32
C SER A 101 14.49 13.29 5.94
N ASN A 102 13.69 12.23 5.78
CA ASN A 102 13.21 11.80 4.48
C ASN A 102 11.75 12.18 4.28
N PRO A 103 11.42 13.13 3.39
CA PRO A 103 10.04 13.49 3.10
C PRO A 103 9.30 12.38 2.33
N LEU A 104 10.02 11.45 1.70
CA LEU A 104 9.40 10.33 1.00
C LEU A 104 9.02 9.24 2.01
N ALA A 105 7.72 9.14 2.27
CA ALA A 105 7.16 8.17 3.19
C ALA A 105 5.99 7.43 2.57
N LYS A 106 5.76 6.22 3.07
CA LYS A 106 4.54 5.42 2.97
C LYS A 106 3.74 5.69 4.24
N PHE A 107 2.51 6.16 4.10
CA PHE A 107 1.59 6.25 5.23
C PHE A 107 0.87 4.92 5.42
N GLY A 108 0.67 4.52 6.68
CA GLY A 108 -0.23 3.42 7.03
C GLY A 108 -1.58 3.97 7.44
N TYR A 109 -2.65 3.20 7.23
CA TYR A 109 -4.01 3.63 7.57
C TYR A 109 -4.20 3.85 9.08
N ASN A 110 -3.76 2.90 9.93
CA ASN A 110 -3.86 2.98 11.40
C ASN A 110 -2.51 2.78 12.13
N GLY A 111 -1.38 3.07 11.50
CA GLY A 111 -0.08 2.72 12.08
C GLY A 111 1.08 3.56 11.62
N ASN A 112 2.26 3.25 12.17
CA ASN A 112 3.50 3.89 11.78
C ASN A 112 3.77 3.62 10.30
N GLY A 113 3.98 4.70 9.55
CA GLY A 113 4.41 4.62 8.17
C GLY A 113 5.78 3.98 8.02
N GLN A 114 6.26 3.96 6.78
CA GLN A 114 7.63 3.59 6.45
C GLN A 114 8.27 4.71 5.66
N SER A 115 9.56 4.96 5.85
CA SER A 115 10.29 5.81 4.92
C SER A 115 10.58 5.03 3.64
N LEU A 116 10.74 5.74 2.53
CA LEU A 116 10.97 5.13 1.22
C LEU A 116 12.27 5.64 0.62
N VAL A 117 13.00 4.78 -0.08
CA VAL A 117 14.10 5.19 -0.95
C VAL A 117 13.88 4.61 -2.34
N VAL A 118 14.11 5.44 -3.37
CA VAL A 118 13.97 5.07 -4.77
C VAL A 118 15.35 5.04 -5.41
N LEU A 119 15.66 3.94 -6.08
CA LEU A 119 16.84 3.82 -6.94
C LEU A 119 16.35 3.86 -8.40
N PRO A 120 16.67 4.92 -9.16
CA PRO A 120 16.24 5.04 -10.55
C PRO A 120 16.95 4.02 -11.44
N ALA A 121 16.28 3.55 -12.50
CA ALA A 121 16.90 2.69 -13.50
C ALA A 121 17.49 3.48 -14.67
N ASN A 122 18.45 2.85 -15.36
CA ASN A 122 18.95 3.31 -16.65
C ASN A 122 19.08 2.10 -17.61
N PRO A 123 18.25 2.00 -18.67
CA PRO A 123 17.17 2.92 -19.04
C PRO A 123 16.04 2.98 -17.99
N PRO A 124 15.21 4.04 -17.96
CA PRO A 124 14.15 4.21 -16.98
C PRO A 124 13.07 3.13 -17.10
N ASN A 125 12.56 2.66 -15.96
CA ASN A 125 11.38 1.80 -15.88
C ASN A 125 10.09 2.60 -16.14
N SER A 126 8.96 1.91 -16.30
CA SER A 126 7.65 2.54 -16.43
C SER A 126 7.19 3.31 -15.17
N TRP A 127 7.74 3.02 -13.99
CA TRP A 127 7.45 3.79 -12.76
C TRP A 127 8.45 4.90 -12.47
N ASP A 128 9.45 5.12 -13.32
CA ASP A 128 10.38 6.25 -13.20
C ASP A 128 9.74 7.49 -13.86
N ILE A 129 9.88 8.66 -13.23
CA ILE A 129 9.37 9.92 -13.78
C ILE A 129 10.15 10.26 -15.04
N GLN A 130 9.44 10.45 -16.15
CA GLN A 130 10.01 10.74 -17.47
C GLN A 130 9.37 12.00 -18.05
N HIS A 131 9.99 12.56 -19.09
CA HIS A 131 9.48 13.74 -19.79
C HIS A 131 8.38 13.35 -20.79
N VAL A 132 7.20 13.01 -20.27
CA VAL A 132 5.99 12.64 -21.02
C VAL A 132 4.80 13.47 -20.53
N PRO A 133 3.69 13.56 -21.30
CA PRO A 133 2.45 14.12 -20.78
C PRO A 133 2.00 13.39 -19.51
N HIS A 134 1.60 14.15 -18.49
CA HIS A 134 1.17 13.61 -17.21
C HIS A 134 -0.34 13.78 -16.99
N GLY A 135 -0.97 12.74 -16.45
CA GLY A 135 -2.36 12.78 -16.01
C GLY A 135 -2.54 13.53 -14.69
N ALA A 136 -3.79 13.70 -14.28
CA ALA A 136 -4.15 14.37 -13.02
C ALA A 136 -4.71 13.37 -12.01
N VAL A 137 -4.27 13.46 -10.75
CA VAL A 137 -4.79 12.68 -9.62
C VAL A 137 -5.62 13.59 -8.72
N THR A 138 -6.90 13.28 -8.54
CA THR A 138 -7.84 14.06 -7.72
C THR A 138 -8.34 13.24 -6.54
N ARG A 139 -8.31 13.82 -5.33
CA ARG A 139 -8.90 13.23 -4.13
C ARG A 139 -10.37 13.60 -4.00
N HIS A 140 -11.20 12.62 -3.65
CA HIS A 140 -12.62 12.79 -3.34
C HIS A 140 -12.89 12.35 -1.91
N LEU A 141 -13.72 13.11 -1.21
CA LEU A 141 -14.20 12.79 0.13
C LEU A 141 -15.70 12.51 0.04
N PHE A 142 -16.17 11.49 0.73
CA PHE A 142 -17.60 11.16 0.79
C PHE A 142 -17.93 10.41 2.08
N HIS A 143 -19.20 10.46 2.47
CA HIS A 143 -19.73 9.63 3.54
C HIS A 143 -20.30 8.33 2.93
N SER A 144 -19.84 7.16 3.37
CA SER A 144 -20.40 5.88 2.94
C SER A 144 -21.58 5.51 3.83
N THR A 145 -22.77 5.44 3.25
CA THR A 145 -23.97 4.95 3.94
C THR A 145 -23.94 3.44 4.16
N VAL A 146 -23.24 2.71 3.29
CA VAL A 146 -23.05 1.26 3.40
C VAL A 146 -22.13 0.91 4.57
N ILE A 147 -21.04 1.66 4.75
CA ILE A 147 -20.01 1.34 5.74
C ILE A 147 -20.20 2.12 7.04
N GLY A 148 -20.75 3.34 6.96
CA GLY A 148 -21.14 4.16 8.10
C GLY A 148 -20.10 5.19 8.56
N ASP A 149 -19.11 5.51 7.73
CA ASP A 149 -18.01 6.44 8.03
C ASP A 149 -17.63 7.33 6.82
N ASP A 150 -16.83 8.35 7.09
CA ASP A 150 -16.26 9.25 6.07
C ASP A 150 -15.01 8.63 5.45
N ARG A 151 -14.94 8.68 4.12
CA ARG A 151 -13.95 7.96 3.31
C ARG A 151 -13.42 8.81 2.18
N ASP A 152 -12.32 8.34 1.61
CA ASP A 152 -11.75 8.91 0.41
C ASP A 152 -11.47 7.89 -0.69
N TYR A 153 -11.44 8.41 -1.91
CA TYR A 153 -10.91 7.71 -3.07
C TYR A 153 -10.17 8.71 -3.97
N TYR A 154 -9.23 8.19 -4.75
CA TYR A 154 -8.42 8.96 -5.69
C TYR A 154 -8.77 8.57 -7.11
N VAL A 155 -8.87 9.56 -7.98
CA VAL A 155 -9.14 9.36 -9.40
C VAL A 155 -7.98 9.92 -10.20
N TYR A 156 -7.30 9.05 -10.94
CA TYR A 156 -6.39 9.43 -12.00
C TYR A 156 -7.16 9.57 -13.32
N THR A 157 -6.94 10.69 -14.00
CA THR A 157 -7.40 10.92 -15.38
C THR A 157 -6.19 10.98 -16.30
N PRO A 158 -6.25 10.35 -17.49
CA PRO A 158 -5.09 10.24 -18.37
C PRO A 158 -4.71 11.61 -18.97
N PRO A 159 -3.46 11.77 -19.46
CA PRO A 159 -3.07 12.97 -20.18
C PRO A 159 -4.05 13.28 -21.32
N GLY A 160 -4.45 14.53 -21.44
CA GLY A 160 -5.43 14.97 -22.44
C GLY A 160 -6.89 14.67 -22.11
N TYR A 161 -7.21 14.19 -20.90
CA TYR A 161 -8.59 14.05 -20.44
C TYR A 161 -9.36 15.38 -20.55
N ASN A 162 -10.50 15.35 -21.24
CA ASN A 162 -11.37 16.51 -21.41
C ASN A 162 -12.76 16.25 -20.82
N ALA A 163 -13.04 16.89 -19.69
CA ALA A 163 -14.34 16.77 -19.01
C ALA A 163 -15.52 17.30 -19.86
N ALA A 164 -15.28 18.26 -20.76
CA ALA A 164 -16.27 18.78 -21.70
C ALA A 164 -16.26 18.06 -23.07
N GLY A 165 -15.41 17.03 -23.21
CA GLY A 165 -15.26 16.26 -24.43
C GLY A 165 -16.36 15.22 -24.64
N LYS A 166 -16.31 14.55 -25.81
CA LYS A 166 -17.23 13.46 -26.14
C LYS A 166 -16.69 12.09 -25.77
N ASP A 167 -15.36 11.95 -25.68
CA ASP A 167 -14.70 10.68 -25.39
C ASP A 167 -15.19 10.11 -24.05
N VAL A 168 -15.26 8.78 -24.00
CA VAL A 168 -15.59 8.00 -22.82
C VAL A 168 -14.44 7.03 -22.57
N TYR A 169 -13.92 7.03 -21.35
CA TYR A 169 -12.71 6.30 -20.98
C TYR A 169 -13.07 5.00 -20.25
N PRO A 170 -12.38 3.89 -20.55
CA PRO A 170 -12.40 2.71 -19.70
C PRO A 170 -11.95 3.03 -18.28
N VAL A 171 -12.37 2.23 -17.30
CA VAL A 171 -12.09 2.46 -15.88
C VAL A 171 -11.40 1.27 -15.25
N LEU A 172 -10.28 1.49 -14.57
CA LEU A 172 -9.58 0.53 -13.72
C LEU A 172 -9.78 0.90 -12.24
N TYR A 173 -10.50 0.06 -11.49
CA TYR A 173 -10.55 0.15 -10.03
C TYR A 173 -9.37 -0.63 -9.45
N LEU A 174 -8.48 0.04 -8.73
CA LEU A 174 -7.18 -0.53 -8.30
C LEU A 174 -6.99 -0.42 -6.78
N LEU A 175 -7.02 -1.57 -6.11
CA LEU A 175 -7.21 -1.73 -4.66
C LEU A 175 -5.88 -2.01 -3.94
N HIS A 176 -5.67 -1.36 -2.79
CA HIS A 176 -4.47 -1.52 -1.96
C HIS A 176 -4.53 -2.74 -1.04
N GLY A 177 -3.42 -3.05 -0.36
CA GLY A 177 -3.34 -4.13 0.61
C GLY A 177 -3.73 -3.72 2.03
N ILE A 178 -3.77 -4.68 2.94
CA ILE A 178 -3.97 -4.41 4.37
C ILE A 178 -2.81 -3.54 4.92
N GLY A 179 -3.13 -2.59 5.80
CA GLY A 179 -2.16 -1.63 6.34
C GLY A 179 -2.05 -0.33 5.54
N ASP A 180 -2.36 -0.37 4.24
CA ASP A 180 -2.27 0.76 3.32
C ASP A 180 -3.59 1.55 3.24
N ASP A 181 -3.61 2.65 2.49
CA ASP A 181 -4.81 3.47 2.25
C ASP A 181 -5.01 3.79 0.75
N ALA A 182 -6.05 4.54 0.43
CA ALA A 182 -6.44 4.89 -0.94
C ALA A 182 -5.33 5.61 -1.76
N ARG A 183 -4.32 6.20 -1.11
CA ARG A 183 -3.18 6.86 -1.77
C ARG A 183 -2.11 5.88 -2.24
N ALA A 184 -2.07 4.67 -1.69
CA ALA A 184 -0.89 3.82 -1.75
C ALA A 184 -0.42 3.51 -3.18
N TRP A 185 -1.36 3.30 -4.11
CA TRP A 185 -1.04 3.05 -5.51
C TRP A 185 -0.40 4.24 -6.23
N THR A 186 -0.77 5.48 -5.89
CA THR A 186 -0.15 6.68 -6.49
C THR A 186 1.12 7.10 -5.76
N GLN A 187 1.16 6.94 -4.44
CA GLN A 187 2.27 7.39 -3.60
C GLN A 187 3.46 6.42 -3.56
N ILE A 188 3.20 5.11 -3.59
CA ILE A 188 4.22 4.07 -3.44
C ILE A 188 4.31 3.23 -4.72
N GLY A 189 3.14 2.88 -5.27
CA GLY A 189 3.03 2.15 -6.52
C GLY A 189 3.42 2.96 -7.76
N PHE A 190 3.43 4.30 -7.67
CA PHE A 190 3.58 5.21 -8.82
C PHE A 190 2.69 4.82 -10.01
N ALA A 191 1.46 4.35 -9.73
CA ALA A 191 0.54 3.84 -10.73
C ALA A 191 0.23 4.88 -11.80
N ASN A 192 0.04 6.15 -11.42
CA ASN A 192 -0.14 7.25 -12.37
C ASN A 192 1.04 7.43 -13.32
N ILE A 193 2.28 7.27 -12.83
CA ILE A 193 3.50 7.36 -13.64
C ILE A 193 3.61 6.15 -14.59
N ILE A 194 3.29 4.94 -14.10
CA ILE A 194 3.20 3.73 -14.92
C ILE A 194 2.22 3.94 -16.06
N LEU A 195 1.02 4.43 -15.78
CA LEU A 195 0.01 4.67 -16.80
C LEU A 195 0.42 5.78 -17.77
N ASP A 196 0.95 6.91 -17.30
CA ASP A 196 1.46 8.00 -18.15
C ASP A 196 2.50 7.48 -19.16
N ASN A 197 3.51 6.76 -18.67
CA ASN A 197 4.59 6.23 -19.48
C ASN A 197 4.09 5.19 -20.49
N LEU A 198 3.17 4.30 -20.09
CA LEU A 198 2.59 3.31 -21.00
C LEU A 198 1.67 3.94 -22.05
N ILE A 199 0.93 4.99 -21.70
CA ILE A 199 0.09 5.77 -22.64
C ILE A 199 0.98 6.49 -23.65
N ALA A 200 2.01 7.19 -23.18
CA ALA A 200 2.94 7.91 -24.05
C ALA A 200 3.68 6.98 -25.02
N GLN A 201 3.95 5.73 -24.61
CA GLN A 201 4.53 4.68 -25.46
C GLN A 201 3.51 3.99 -26.39
N GLY A 202 2.23 4.35 -26.33
CA GLY A 202 1.16 3.70 -27.10
C GLY A 202 0.89 2.24 -26.70
N LYS A 203 1.37 1.80 -25.53
CA LYS A 203 1.21 0.42 -25.04
C LYS A 203 -0.14 0.16 -24.40
N ILE A 204 -0.82 1.19 -23.91
CA ILE A 204 -2.18 1.10 -23.37
C ILE A 204 -3.07 2.22 -23.94
N LYS A 205 -4.38 1.96 -23.99
CA LYS A 205 -5.36 3.01 -24.26
C LYS A 205 -5.46 3.94 -23.04
N PRO A 206 -5.69 5.25 -23.22
CA PRO A 206 -6.03 6.14 -22.12
C PRO A 206 -7.20 5.59 -21.29
N MET A 207 -7.05 5.54 -19.97
CA MET A 207 -8.06 5.02 -19.04
C MET A 207 -8.09 5.84 -17.75
N ILE A 208 -9.25 5.86 -17.09
CA ILE A 208 -9.38 6.37 -15.73
C ILE A 208 -8.94 5.28 -14.76
N MET A 209 -8.21 5.64 -13.71
CA MET A 209 -7.92 4.73 -12.60
C MET A 209 -8.53 5.28 -11.30
N VAL A 210 -9.20 4.42 -10.55
CA VAL A 210 -9.86 4.75 -9.27
C VAL A 210 -9.22 3.92 -8.16
N ASN A 211 -8.61 4.59 -7.18
CA ASN A 211 -8.06 3.96 -5.98
C ASN A 211 -8.96 4.26 -4.78
N THR A 212 -9.54 3.24 -4.17
CA THR A 212 -10.50 3.35 -3.08
C THR A 212 -9.86 2.94 -1.75
N LEU A 213 -10.45 3.37 -0.63
CA LEU A 213 -10.17 2.79 0.68
C LEU A 213 -10.86 1.42 0.81
N GLY A 214 -10.09 0.34 0.69
CA GLY A 214 -10.56 -1.05 0.57
C GLY A 214 -10.98 -1.73 1.89
N TYR A 215 -11.60 -1.01 2.83
CA TYR A 215 -11.99 -1.58 4.13
C TYR A 215 -13.50 -1.59 4.32
N GLY A 216 -14.19 -2.72 4.25
CA GLY A 216 -15.66 -2.73 4.38
C GLY A 216 -16.23 -2.57 5.79
N VAL A 217 -15.42 -2.13 6.76
CA VAL A 217 -15.84 -1.91 8.14
C VAL A 217 -15.34 -0.55 8.62
N PRO A 218 -16.07 0.13 9.51
CA PRO A 218 -15.69 1.45 9.98
C PRO A 218 -14.43 1.39 10.85
N GLU A 219 -13.54 2.37 10.65
CA GLU A 219 -12.34 2.66 11.48
C GLU A 219 -11.35 1.50 11.70
N THR A 220 -11.53 0.37 11.00
CA THR A 220 -10.77 -0.86 11.18
C THR A 220 -10.41 -1.48 9.83
N MET A 221 -9.42 -2.36 9.80
CA MET A 221 -8.91 -2.96 8.56
C MET A 221 -9.54 -4.32 8.23
N ILE A 222 -10.00 -5.05 9.25
CA ILE A 222 -10.54 -6.40 9.12
C ILE A 222 -11.82 -6.49 9.93
N GLY A 223 -12.86 -7.07 9.34
CA GLY A 223 -14.06 -7.46 10.05
C GLY A 223 -14.86 -8.47 9.26
N GLU A 224 -15.82 -9.11 9.93
CA GLU A 224 -16.75 -10.03 9.28
C GLU A 224 -17.55 -9.30 8.20
N GLY A 225 -17.68 -9.91 7.02
CA GLY A 225 -18.45 -9.33 5.92
C GLY A 225 -17.77 -8.14 5.23
N SER A 226 -16.47 -7.92 5.48
CA SER A 226 -15.77 -6.73 4.99
C SER A 226 -15.70 -6.68 3.46
N PHE A 227 -15.49 -7.81 2.77
CA PHE A 227 -15.46 -7.78 1.31
C PHE A 227 -16.84 -7.51 0.71
N GLU A 228 -17.94 -7.98 1.33
CA GLU A 228 -19.29 -7.68 0.86
C GLU A 228 -19.65 -6.23 1.05
N LYS A 229 -19.44 -5.68 2.25
CA LYS A 229 -19.74 -4.27 2.53
C LYS A 229 -18.91 -3.34 1.66
N TYR A 230 -17.62 -3.64 1.48
CA TYR A 230 -16.80 -2.89 0.53
C TYR A 230 -17.34 -3.02 -0.90
N THR A 231 -17.63 -4.24 -1.37
CA THR A 231 -18.15 -4.46 -2.74
C THR A 231 -19.46 -3.73 -2.95
N GLN A 232 -20.34 -3.72 -1.95
CA GLN A 232 -21.59 -2.98 -1.98
C GLN A 232 -21.32 -1.47 -2.09
N SER A 233 -20.48 -0.88 -1.22
CA SER A 233 -20.11 0.53 -1.30
C SER A 233 -19.48 0.89 -2.66
N LEU A 234 -18.58 0.05 -3.18
CA LEU A 234 -17.99 0.22 -4.50
C LEU A 234 -19.07 0.30 -5.59
N VAL A 235 -19.98 -0.69 -5.63
CA VAL A 235 -20.98 -0.82 -6.70
C VAL A 235 -22.11 0.20 -6.59
N THR A 236 -22.55 0.55 -5.37
CA THR A 236 -23.74 1.38 -5.16
C THR A 236 -23.42 2.85 -4.88
N GLU A 237 -22.20 3.19 -4.46
CA GLU A 237 -21.82 4.56 -4.10
C GLU A 237 -20.70 5.09 -5.00
N ILE A 238 -19.58 4.37 -5.11
CA ILE A 238 -18.39 4.87 -5.81
C ILE A 238 -18.56 4.80 -7.33
N MET A 239 -18.93 3.65 -7.89
CA MET A 239 -19.10 3.50 -9.35
C MET A 239 -20.09 4.52 -9.93
N PRO A 240 -21.29 4.75 -9.34
CA PRO A 240 -22.20 5.79 -9.82
C PRO A 240 -21.62 7.19 -9.72
N ALA A 241 -20.86 7.49 -8.66
CA ALA A 241 -20.19 8.78 -8.52
C ALA A 241 -19.12 9.00 -9.61
N ILE A 242 -18.37 7.95 -9.98
CA ILE A 242 -17.39 8.01 -11.07
C ILE A 242 -18.10 8.25 -12.40
N GLU A 243 -19.16 7.51 -12.71
CA GLU A 243 -19.94 7.64 -13.95
C GLU A 243 -20.67 8.99 -14.07
N LYS A 244 -21.03 9.60 -12.94
CA LYS A 244 -21.64 10.92 -12.89
C LYS A 244 -20.62 12.05 -13.08
N ASN A 245 -19.47 11.96 -12.42
CA ASN A 245 -18.52 13.06 -12.32
C ASN A 245 -17.40 13.00 -13.38
N TYR A 246 -17.24 11.87 -14.05
CA TYR A 246 -16.23 11.66 -15.07
C TYR A 246 -16.83 11.09 -16.35
N ARG A 247 -16.09 11.25 -17.46
CA ARG A 247 -16.37 10.59 -18.74
C ARG A 247 -16.00 9.11 -18.67
N ALA A 248 -16.60 8.38 -17.75
CA ALA A 248 -16.29 6.99 -17.44
C ALA A 248 -17.26 6.02 -18.12
N ALA A 249 -16.74 4.90 -18.62
CA ALA A 249 -17.55 3.86 -19.23
C ALA A 249 -18.38 3.08 -18.20
N ALA A 250 -19.66 2.85 -18.53
CA ALA A 250 -20.58 2.05 -17.72
C ALA A 250 -20.75 0.58 -18.21
N ASP A 251 -20.04 0.20 -19.27
CA ASP A 251 -20.06 -1.16 -19.83
C ASP A 251 -19.03 -2.03 -19.10
N SER A 252 -19.39 -3.25 -18.67
CA SER A 252 -18.47 -4.18 -18.00
C SER A 252 -17.23 -4.51 -18.82
N ARG A 253 -17.36 -4.54 -20.16
CA ARG A 253 -16.25 -4.76 -21.09
C ARG A 253 -15.21 -3.64 -21.05
N LEU A 254 -15.57 -2.48 -20.49
CA LEU A 254 -14.72 -1.30 -20.30
C LEU A 254 -14.45 -0.99 -18.82
N ARG A 255 -14.77 -1.91 -17.90
CA ARG A 255 -14.41 -1.82 -16.49
C ARG A 255 -13.52 -2.97 -16.05
N ALA A 256 -12.42 -2.61 -15.40
CA ALA A 256 -11.47 -3.52 -14.78
C ALA A 256 -11.44 -3.32 -13.27
N ILE A 257 -11.18 -4.38 -12.53
CA ILE A 257 -10.87 -4.33 -11.10
C ILE A 257 -9.61 -5.15 -10.82
N ALA A 258 -8.68 -4.59 -10.07
CA ALA A 258 -7.49 -5.31 -9.65
C ALA A 258 -7.01 -4.86 -8.28
N GLY A 259 -6.19 -5.65 -7.60
CA GLY A 259 -5.61 -5.22 -6.34
C GLY A 259 -4.48 -6.10 -5.85
N LEU A 260 -3.85 -5.67 -4.76
CA LEU A 260 -2.73 -6.39 -4.14
C LEU A 260 -3.08 -6.97 -2.77
N SER A 261 -2.52 -8.12 -2.40
CA SER A 261 -2.68 -8.73 -1.07
C SER A 261 -4.16 -8.89 -0.69
N MET A 262 -4.62 -8.28 0.41
CA MET A 262 -6.03 -8.13 0.76
C MET A 262 -6.87 -7.58 -0.40
N GLY A 263 -6.49 -6.42 -0.97
CA GLY A 263 -7.18 -5.83 -2.12
C GLY A 263 -7.15 -6.72 -3.37
N GLY A 264 -6.19 -7.65 -3.47
CA GLY A 264 -6.16 -8.64 -4.54
C GLY A 264 -7.18 -9.76 -4.35
N ALA A 265 -7.43 -10.17 -3.10
CA ALA A 265 -8.56 -11.07 -2.79
C ALA A 265 -9.89 -10.33 -2.95
N GLU A 266 -9.98 -9.09 -2.48
CA GLU A 266 -11.17 -8.24 -2.59
C GLU A 266 -11.54 -7.93 -4.05
N ALA A 267 -10.56 -7.63 -4.91
CA ALA A 267 -10.78 -7.40 -6.33
C ALA A 267 -11.33 -8.65 -7.03
N VAL A 268 -10.81 -9.84 -6.69
CA VAL A 268 -11.31 -11.11 -7.24
C VAL A 268 -12.71 -11.42 -6.69
N PHE A 269 -12.95 -11.17 -5.40
CA PHE A 269 -14.26 -11.29 -4.76
C PHE A 269 -15.31 -10.41 -5.44
N ALA A 270 -15.05 -9.11 -5.54
CA ALA A 270 -15.96 -8.14 -6.14
C ALA A 270 -16.16 -8.41 -7.63
N GLY A 271 -15.08 -8.70 -8.37
CA GLY A 271 -15.13 -8.96 -9.81
C GLY A 271 -15.94 -10.19 -10.17
N LEU A 272 -15.66 -11.34 -9.57
CA LEU A 272 -16.33 -12.61 -9.92
C LEU A 272 -17.77 -12.69 -9.42
N ASN A 273 -18.14 -11.92 -8.39
CA ASN A 273 -19.54 -11.83 -7.94
C ASN A 273 -20.35 -10.71 -8.64
N ASN A 274 -19.73 -9.88 -9.49
CA ASN A 274 -20.39 -8.78 -10.21
C ASN A 274 -19.91 -8.72 -11.67
N THR A 275 -20.00 -9.83 -12.39
CA THR A 275 -19.48 -9.95 -13.77
C THR A 275 -20.30 -9.18 -14.81
N ASP A 276 -21.50 -8.75 -14.46
CA ASP A 276 -22.28 -7.75 -15.18
C ASP A 276 -21.67 -6.34 -15.07
N LYS A 277 -20.77 -6.12 -14.12
CA LYS A 277 -20.07 -4.84 -13.88
C LYS A 277 -18.60 -4.86 -14.29
N PHE A 278 -17.94 -6.01 -14.21
CA PHE A 278 -16.50 -6.16 -14.49
C PHE A 278 -16.21 -7.31 -15.45
N SER A 279 -15.43 -7.05 -16.50
CA SER A 279 -14.94 -8.10 -17.41
C SER A 279 -13.43 -8.36 -17.29
N TRP A 280 -12.69 -7.54 -16.56
CA TRP A 280 -11.23 -7.66 -16.40
C TRP A 280 -10.88 -7.64 -14.92
N ILE A 281 -10.33 -8.74 -14.41
CA ILE A 281 -10.14 -8.98 -12.98
C ILE A 281 -8.68 -9.36 -12.72
N GLY A 282 -8.02 -8.68 -11.77
CA GLY A 282 -6.61 -8.88 -11.44
C GLY A 282 -6.36 -9.12 -9.94
N GLY A 283 -5.73 -10.24 -9.58
CA GLY A 283 -5.27 -10.53 -8.23
C GLY A 283 -3.74 -10.54 -8.15
N PHE A 284 -3.15 -9.61 -7.39
CA PHE A 284 -1.69 -9.47 -7.26
C PHE A 284 -1.25 -9.93 -5.86
N SER A 285 -0.55 -11.05 -5.77
CA SER A 285 -0.19 -11.70 -4.50
C SER A 285 -1.40 -11.80 -3.56
N SER A 286 -2.54 -12.28 -4.05
CA SER A 286 -3.82 -12.15 -3.36
C SER A 286 -3.87 -12.94 -2.05
N ALA A 287 -4.44 -12.34 -1.01
CA ALA A 287 -4.61 -12.96 0.30
C ALA A 287 -5.88 -13.82 0.36
N PHE A 288 -6.02 -14.83 -0.51
CA PHE A 288 -7.22 -15.69 -0.56
C PHE A 288 -7.48 -16.44 0.76
N VAL A 289 -6.46 -16.59 1.61
CA VAL A 289 -6.60 -17.03 3.01
C VAL A 289 -7.64 -16.22 3.79
N MET A 290 -7.87 -14.95 3.44
CA MET A 290 -8.85 -14.07 4.10
C MET A 290 -10.30 -14.45 3.81
N TYR A 291 -10.57 -15.26 2.77
CA TYR A 291 -11.92 -15.80 2.57
C TYR A 291 -12.37 -16.68 3.73
N ARG A 292 -11.44 -17.23 4.52
CA ARG A 292 -11.75 -17.82 5.83
C ARG A 292 -11.93 -16.70 6.87
N GLY A 293 -13.15 -16.23 7.06
CA GLY A 293 -13.55 -15.38 8.19
C GLY A 293 -13.59 -13.87 7.96
N ALA A 294 -12.73 -13.30 7.11
CA ALA A 294 -12.77 -11.86 6.80
C ALA A 294 -13.55 -11.54 5.52
N GLY A 295 -13.56 -12.47 4.56
CA GLY A 295 -14.02 -12.22 3.19
C GLY A 295 -15.47 -12.57 2.88
N ARG A 296 -16.17 -13.27 3.79
CA ARG A 296 -17.63 -13.44 3.66
C ARG A 296 -18.32 -13.65 5.00
N SER A 297 -19.36 -12.87 5.31
CA SER A 297 -20.17 -13.03 6.54
C SER A 297 -20.85 -14.39 6.54
N GLY A 298 -20.88 -15.03 7.72
CA GLY A 298 -21.48 -16.35 7.87
C GLY A 298 -20.67 -17.49 7.25
N THR A 299 -19.39 -17.30 6.87
CA THR A 299 -18.50 -18.45 6.62
C THR A 299 -18.55 -19.37 7.84
N PRO A 300 -18.91 -20.66 7.70
CA PRO A 300 -19.16 -21.50 8.86
C PRO A 300 -17.86 -21.82 9.60
N ILE A 301 -17.41 -20.96 10.53
CA ILE A 301 -16.20 -21.26 11.32
C ILE A 301 -16.48 -22.30 12.41
N VAL A 302 -17.74 -22.71 12.60
CA VAL A 302 -18.15 -23.50 13.76
C VAL A 302 -18.40 -24.97 13.39
N ASN A 303 -17.52 -25.85 13.88
CA ASN A 303 -17.71 -27.29 14.11
C ASN A 303 -17.71 -28.27 12.91
N LYS A 304 -17.29 -27.89 11.70
CA LYS A 304 -17.02 -28.84 10.61
C LYS A 304 -15.61 -28.65 10.03
N LYS A 305 -14.96 -29.74 9.62
CA LYS A 305 -13.66 -29.69 8.92
C LYS A 305 -13.88 -29.15 7.50
N ILE A 306 -13.84 -27.82 7.35
CA ILE A 306 -14.06 -27.12 6.08
C ILE A 306 -12.77 -27.06 5.27
N THR A 307 -12.82 -27.54 4.03
CA THR A 307 -11.70 -27.48 3.07
C THR A 307 -11.61 -26.10 2.42
N ASP A 308 -10.47 -25.77 1.80
CA ASP A 308 -10.34 -24.51 1.05
C ASP A 308 -11.32 -24.45 -0.13
N GLU A 309 -11.59 -25.60 -0.76
CA GLU A 309 -12.58 -25.73 -1.81
C GLU A 309 -14.00 -25.39 -1.34
N ASP A 310 -14.42 -25.85 -0.16
CA ASP A 310 -15.70 -25.46 0.43
C ASP A 310 -15.79 -23.94 0.65
N VAL A 311 -14.69 -23.31 1.08
CA VAL A 311 -14.61 -21.85 1.26
C VAL A 311 -14.78 -21.15 -0.07
N TYR A 312 -14.09 -21.57 -1.13
CA TYR A 312 -14.19 -20.94 -2.44
C TYR A 312 -15.59 -21.12 -3.07
N VAL A 313 -16.18 -22.31 -2.98
CA VAL A 313 -17.57 -22.56 -3.43
C VAL A 313 -18.56 -21.66 -2.68
N TYR A 314 -18.39 -21.53 -1.37
CA TYR A 314 -19.21 -20.61 -0.57
C TYR A 314 -18.98 -19.15 -0.98
N THR A 315 -17.73 -18.76 -1.25
CA THR A 315 -17.33 -17.39 -1.61
C THR A 315 -17.90 -16.97 -2.96
N PHE A 316 -18.01 -17.90 -3.92
CA PHE A 316 -18.42 -17.64 -5.29
C PHE A 316 -19.59 -18.54 -5.74
N PRO A 317 -20.79 -18.38 -5.16
CA PRO A 317 -21.92 -19.28 -5.35
C PRO A 317 -22.52 -19.18 -6.76
N SER A 318 -22.23 -18.09 -7.46
CA SER A 318 -22.72 -17.81 -8.81
C SER A 318 -21.72 -18.18 -9.91
N LEU A 319 -20.56 -18.77 -9.56
CA LEU A 319 -19.63 -19.29 -10.56
C LEU A 319 -20.28 -20.46 -11.29
N GLY A 320 -20.59 -20.23 -12.56
CA GLY A 320 -21.22 -21.21 -13.44
C GLY A 320 -20.70 -21.10 -14.86
N ASN A 321 -21.33 -21.83 -15.77
CA ASN A 321 -20.84 -22.04 -17.13
C ASN A 321 -20.66 -20.75 -17.97
N THR A 322 -21.35 -19.65 -17.61
CA THR A 322 -21.29 -18.38 -18.34
C THR A 322 -20.09 -17.50 -17.96
N ILE A 323 -19.32 -17.86 -16.91
CA ILE A 323 -18.24 -17.01 -16.41
C ILE A 323 -17.19 -16.69 -17.48
N ASN A 324 -16.87 -17.67 -18.32
CA ASN A 324 -15.86 -17.55 -19.37
C ASN A 324 -16.31 -16.66 -20.54
N GLU A 325 -17.60 -16.37 -20.65
CA GLU A 325 -18.15 -15.44 -21.64
C GLU A 325 -18.17 -14.00 -21.11
N GLN A 326 -18.44 -13.86 -19.81
CA GLN A 326 -18.57 -12.57 -19.11
C GLN A 326 -17.22 -11.95 -18.74
N VAL A 327 -16.26 -12.79 -18.32
CA VAL A 327 -14.92 -12.37 -17.92
C VAL A 327 -13.94 -12.55 -19.08
N LYS A 328 -13.44 -11.43 -19.61
CA LYS A 328 -12.44 -11.39 -20.68
C LYS A 328 -11.05 -11.77 -20.19
N LEU A 329 -10.73 -11.42 -18.95
CA LEU A 329 -9.46 -11.76 -18.32
C LEU A 329 -9.63 -11.89 -16.81
N LEU A 330 -9.29 -13.06 -16.27
CA LEU A 330 -8.96 -13.25 -14.86
C LEU A 330 -7.44 -13.46 -14.78
N TRP A 331 -6.72 -12.50 -14.20
CA TRP A 331 -5.26 -12.55 -14.08
C TRP A 331 -4.84 -12.70 -12.63
N ILE A 332 -4.16 -13.79 -12.30
CA ILE A 332 -3.63 -14.06 -10.97
C ILE A 332 -2.12 -14.03 -11.04
N SER A 333 -1.49 -13.31 -10.12
CA SER A 333 -0.04 -13.27 -10.04
C SER A 333 0.46 -13.34 -8.61
N CYS A 334 1.68 -13.82 -8.41
CA CYS A 334 2.30 -13.83 -7.09
C CYS A 334 3.83 -13.86 -7.20
N GLY A 335 4.51 -13.25 -6.24
CA GLY A 335 5.96 -13.33 -6.13
C GLY A 335 6.42 -14.76 -5.78
N LYS A 336 7.51 -15.23 -6.38
CA LYS A 336 8.08 -16.57 -6.13
C LYS A 336 8.58 -16.78 -4.70
N SER A 337 8.88 -15.69 -3.99
CA SER A 337 9.31 -15.70 -2.59
C SER A 337 8.25 -15.10 -1.66
N ASP A 338 7.01 -14.95 -2.15
CA ASP A 338 5.89 -14.43 -1.39
C ASP A 338 5.31 -15.52 -0.48
N PHE A 339 4.99 -15.17 0.76
CA PHE A 339 4.39 -16.10 1.73
C PHE A 339 2.96 -16.52 1.32
N LEU A 340 2.30 -15.77 0.42
CA LEU A 340 0.98 -16.10 -0.13
C LEU A 340 1.04 -16.97 -1.40
N LEU A 341 2.22 -17.37 -1.86
CA LEU A 341 2.37 -18.15 -3.10
C LEU A 341 1.55 -19.45 -3.07
N PHE A 342 1.57 -20.16 -1.95
CA PHE A 342 0.80 -21.40 -1.80
C PHE A 342 -0.70 -21.15 -1.95
N SER A 343 -1.23 -20.12 -1.29
CA SER A 343 -2.66 -19.76 -1.36
C SER A 343 -3.09 -19.36 -2.76
N ASN A 344 -2.24 -18.64 -3.52
CA ASN A 344 -2.53 -18.28 -4.90
C ASN A 344 -2.55 -19.51 -5.82
N LYS A 345 -1.61 -20.45 -5.65
CA LYS A 345 -1.60 -21.73 -6.39
C LYS A 345 -2.78 -22.63 -6.05
N ASP A 346 -3.19 -22.65 -4.79
CA ASP A 346 -4.35 -23.41 -4.35
C ASP A 346 -5.64 -22.88 -5.00
N PHE A 347 -5.81 -21.55 -5.00
CA PHE A 347 -6.94 -20.91 -5.67
C PHE A 347 -6.96 -21.21 -7.19
N THR A 348 -5.82 -21.15 -7.89
CA THR A 348 -5.80 -21.47 -9.33
C THR A 348 -6.14 -22.94 -9.63
N LYS A 349 -5.72 -23.88 -8.77
CA LYS A 349 -6.15 -25.28 -8.89
C LYS A 349 -7.65 -25.45 -8.70
N TRP A 350 -8.25 -24.68 -7.80
CA TRP A 350 -9.70 -24.66 -7.65
C TRP A 350 -10.39 -24.05 -8.88
N LEU A 351 -9.84 -22.99 -9.47
CA LEU A 351 -10.35 -22.44 -10.74
C LEU A 351 -10.31 -23.48 -11.88
N ASP A 352 -9.25 -24.31 -11.96
CA ASP A 352 -9.18 -25.41 -12.93
C ASP A 352 -10.35 -26.40 -12.74
N LYS A 353 -10.61 -26.82 -11.50
CA LYS A 353 -11.74 -27.72 -11.17
C LYS A 353 -13.09 -27.07 -11.50
N ALA A 354 -13.23 -25.77 -11.21
CA ALA A 354 -14.41 -24.98 -11.51
C ALA A 354 -14.53 -24.61 -13.00
N LYS A 355 -13.56 -24.99 -13.85
CA LYS A 355 -13.50 -24.72 -15.29
C LYS A 355 -13.55 -23.23 -15.63
N VAL A 356 -12.93 -22.40 -14.80
CA VAL A 356 -12.81 -20.96 -15.02
C VAL A 356 -11.51 -20.66 -15.76
N ASN A 357 -11.58 -19.90 -16.84
CA ASN A 357 -10.41 -19.45 -17.58
C ASN A 357 -9.66 -18.37 -16.79
N TYR A 358 -8.37 -18.56 -16.58
CA TYR A 358 -7.49 -17.56 -15.97
C TYR A 358 -6.11 -17.57 -16.61
N LYS A 359 -5.36 -16.50 -16.39
CA LYS A 359 -3.94 -16.42 -16.68
C LYS A 359 -3.20 -16.28 -15.36
N TYR A 360 -2.25 -17.19 -15.10
CA TYR A 360 -1.42 -17.18 -13.91
C TYR A 360 0.02 -16.75 -14.24
N THR A 361 0.65 -15.97 -13.36
CA THR A 361 2.01 -15.48 -13.57
C THR A 361 2.79 -15.41 -12.25
N GLU A 362 3.95 -16.07 -12.21
CA GLU A 362 4.88 -15.95 -11.10
C GLU A 362 5.99 -14.96 -11.42
N THR A 363 6.14 -13.93 -10.59
CA THR A 363 7.18 -12.92 -10.72
C THR A 363 8.29 -13.13 -9.70
N ALA A 364 9.51 -12.68 -10.01
CA ALA A 364 10.57 -12.69 -9.00
C ALA A 364 10.26 -11.66 -7.89
N GLY A 365 10.56 -12.01 -6.64
CA GLY A 365 10.34 -11.15 -5.48
C GLY A 365 9.41 -11.75 -4.45
N ALA A 366 9.26 -11.03 -3.33
CA ALA A 366 8.42 -11.38 -2.19
C ALA A 366 7.16 -10.50 -2.15
N HIS A 367 6.55 -10.36 -0.97
CA HIS A 367 5.34 -9.57 -0.76
C HIS A 367 5.63 -8.06 -0.69
N THR A 368 6.03 -7.45 -1.81
CA THR A 368 6.51 -6.05 -1.85
C THR A 368 5.92 -5.24 -3.01
N TRP A 369 5.93 -3.91 -2.84
CA TRP A 369 5.53 -2.95 -3.89
C TRP A 369 6.32 -3.12 -5.20
N MET A 370 7.57 -3.59 -5.12
CA MET A 370 8.38 -3.91 -6.30
C MET A 370 7.67 -4.91 -7.22
N VAL A 371 7.05 -5.94 -6.65
CA VAL A 371 6.29 -6.96 -7.39
C VAL A 371 5.01 -6.37 -7.96
N TRP A 372 4.27 -5.60 -7.16
CA TRP A 372 2.96 -5.06 -7.55
C TRP A 372 3.05 -4.00 -8.65
N ARG A 373 4.14 -3.22 -8.73
CA ARG A 373 4.40 -2.30 -9.85
C ARG A 373 4.59 -3.02 -11.18
N ARG A 374 5.39 -4.09 -11.18
CA ARG A 374 5.58 -4.96 -12.37
C ARG A 374 4.28 -5.64 -12.78
N ASN A 375 3.50 -6.07 -11.80
CA ASN A 375 2.20 -6.69 -12.03
C ASN A 375 1.21 -5.69 -12.67
N LEU A 376 1.14 -4.46 -12.17
CA LEU A 376 0.31 -3.41 -12.77
C LEU A 376 0.76 -3.09 -14.20
N GLU A 377 2.05 -2.91 -14.44
CA GLU A 377 2.61 -2.66 -15.77
C GLU A 377 2.22 -3.76 -16.77
N ALA A 378 2.35 -5.03 -16.38
CA ALA A 378 1.99 -6.16 -17.22
C ALA A 378 0.48 -6.29 -17.43
N PHE A 379 -0.32 -6.11 -16.37
CA PHE A 379 -1.77 -6.24 -16.40
C PHE A 379 -2.43 -5.13 -17.22
N ALA A 380 -2.02 -3.86 -17.03
CA ALA A 380 -2.59 -2.71 -17.74
C ALA A 380 -2.44 -2.86 -19.27
N GLN A 381 -1.34 -3.46 -19.72
CA GLN A 381 -1.11 -3.77 -21.14
C GLN A 381 -2.06 -4.81 -21.73
N LEU A 382 -2.79 -5.57 -20.92
CA LEU A 382 -3.77 -6.54 -21.38
C LEU A 382 -5.20 -5.98 -21.42
N LEU A 383 -5.46 -4.85 -20.76
CA LEU A 383 -6.80 -4.33 -20.57
C LEU A 383 -7.42 -3.72 -21.84
N PHE A 384 -8.73 -3.93 -21.99
CA PHE A 384 -9.60 -3.25 -22.97
C PHE A 384 -9.15 -3.42 -24.43
N ARG A 385 -8.62 -4.61 -24.74
CA ARG A 385 -8.16 -5.00 -26.08
C ARG A 385 -9.18 -5.84 -26.81
#